data_AF-A0AB33EJD7-F1
#
_entry.id   AF-A0AB33EJD7-F1
#
_cell.length_a   1.000
_cell.length_b   1.000
_cell.length_c   1.000
_cell.angle_alpha   90.00
_cell.angle_beta   90.00
_cell.angle_gamma   90.00
#
_symmetry.space_group_name_H-M   'P 1'
#
loop_
_entity.id
_entity.type
_entity.pdbx_description
1 polymer ?
#
loop_
_entity_poly.entity_id
_entity_poly.type
_entity_poly.pdbx_seq_one_letter_code
_entity_poly.pdbx_strand_id
1 'polypeptide(L)'
;MPTLGWIQETGLDRFWERGSEPGTSPLPTSYACRFCNQVFESIAAREQHELEHPLLNPTMFYRDRELGATGLLINTPIQLGDIEARNVSRIELNGQSLGSVTELTQALQPASKGLFSVTYANGALEKNLKIEVCIADPRQVAEVDQVFRTQFSTGSIADPLIEVFTASVKHCHTVSRYVDGLVRYLHGLKAKDHLSDITTFEDFDKRFNQSLDSLRDYTTPLAAAVRAVIRFNRNDFSLLQRASGLPDLDRTIAFFCGDDLVSRKLTSPDAQLPVDQTCEFILTNLIPAFSDSTLEDIEERITWLPAKYRSLQDTSKLNYLCFRKAVAVEDMAGVEKYRKKLRHDDVFNTLIRET
;
A
#
# COMPACT_ATOMS: atom_id res chain seq x y z
N MET A 1 -34.29 38.56 8.46
CA MET A 1 -34.71 37.69 7.35
C MET A 1 -34.64 36.24 7.80
N PRO A 2 -35.75 35.49 7.76
CA PRO A 2 -35.70 34.04 7.65
C PRO A 2 -36.40 33.54 6.38
N THR A 3 -35.80 32.51 5.79
CA THR A 3 -36.14 31.82 4.54
C THR A 3 -37.25 30.80 4.76
N LEU A 4 -38.40 30.99 4.11
CA LEU A 4 -39.44 29.99 3.96
C LEU A 4 -39.04 29.00 2.86
N GLY A 5 -38.53 27.83 3.26
CA GLY A 5 -38.35 26.69 2.37
C GLY A 5 -39.71 26.06 2.10
N TRP A 6 -40.26 26.28 0.91
CA TRP A 6 -41.45 25.57 0.44
C TRP A 6 -41.05 24.13 0.13
N ILE A 7 -41.38 23.20 1.02
CA ILE A 7 -41.39 21.77 0.69
C ILE A 7 -42.59 21.56 -0.24
N GLN A 8 -42.31 21.18 -1.48
CA GLN A 8 -43.35 20.89 -2.45
C GLN A 8 -43.92 19.51 -2.11
N GLU A 9 -45.02 19.48 -1.35
CA GLU A 9 -45.84 18.27 -1.16
C GLU A 9 -46.11 17.65 -2.52
N THR A 10 -45.80 16.36 -2.69
CA THR A 10 -46.07 15.71 -3.95
C THR A 10 -47.58 15.58 -4.14
N GLY A 11 -48.07 15.64 -5.38
CA GLY A 11 -49.51 15.52 -5.66
C GLY A 11 -50.14 14.21 -5.14
N LEU A 12 -49.31 13.19 -4.87
CA LEU A 12 -49.68 11.95 -4.20
C LEU A 12 -50.02 12.16 -2.72
N ASP A 13 -49.23 12.95 -1.99
CA ASP A 13 -49.48 13.20 -0.55
C ASP A 13 -50.82 13.92 -0.35
N ARG A 14 -51.12 14.94 -1.18
CA ARG A 14 -52.41 15.63 -1.13
C ARG A 14 -53.60 14.76 -1.50
N PHE A 15 -53.43 13.86 -2.46
CA PHE A 15 -54.50 12.96 -2.91
C PHE A 15 -54.91 11.99 -1.80
N TRP A 16 -53.94 11.51 -1.01
CA TRP A 16 -54.21 10.56 0.07
C TRP A 16 -54.55 11.22 1.42
N GLU A 17 -54.09 12.44 1.69
CA GLU A 17 -54.40 13.15 2.95
C GLU A 17 -55.75 13.88 2.96
N ARG A 18 -56.17 14.47 1.83
CA ARG A 18 -57.43 15.25 1.76
C ARG A 18 -58.59 14.49 1.13
N GLY A 19 -58.34 13.30 0.61
CA GLY A 19 -59.28 12.57 -0.23
C GLY A 19 -59.43 13.24 -1.59
N SER A 20 -59.89 12.45 -2.55
CA SER A 20 -60.32 12.88 -3.88
C SER A 20 -61.55 13.81 -3.78
N GLU A 21 -61.73 14.67 -4.78
CA GLU A 21 -63.01 15.36 -5.01
C GLU A 21 -64.18 14.36 -4.93
N PRO A 22 -65.39 14.79 -4.48
CA PRO A 22 -66.49 13.88 -4.23
C PRO A 22 -66.84 13.12 -5.51
N GLY A 23 -66.42 11.85 -5.60
CA GLY A 23 -66.75 10.98 -6.73
C GLY A 23 -65.64 10.07 -7.27
N THR A 24 -64.40 10.10 -6.79
CA THR A 24 -63.34 9.22 -7.35
C THR A 24 -62.72 8.27 -6.33
N SER A 25 -63.08 6.99 -6.48
CA SER A 25 -62.59 5.77 -5.79
C SER A 25 -62.60 5.75 -4.26
N PRO A 26 -63.14 4.69 -3.64
CA PRO A 26 -63.01 4.50 -2.19
C PRO A 26 -61.52 4.45 -1.83
N LEU A 27 -61.15 5.17 -0.76
CA LEU A 27 -59.82 5.03 -0.15
C LEU A 27 -59.56 3.52 0.09
N PRO A 28 -58.38 3.00 -0.28
CA PRO A 28 -58.08 1.59 -0.12
C PRO A 28 -58.24 1.22 1.36
N THR A 29 -59.07 0.21 1.62
CA THR A 29 -59.45 -0.22 2.97
C THR A 29 -58.30 -0.88 3.74
N SER A 30 -57.18 -1.10 3.06
CA SER A 30 -56.04 -1.83 3.61
C SER A 30 -54.75 -1.51 2.85
N TYR A 31 -53.64 -1.39 3.58
CA TYR A 31 -52.32 -1.10 3.05
C TYR A 31 -51.39 -2.31 3.25
N ALA A 32 -51.05 -3.03 2.19
CA ALA A 32 -50.08 -4.12 2.27
C ALA A 32 -48.65 -3.57 2.36
N CYS A 33 -47.83 -4.15 3.24
CA CYS A 33 -46.40 -3.91 3.30
C CYS A 33 -45.74 -4.38 2.00
N ARG A 34 -44.82 -3.55 1.49
CA ARG A 34 -44.08 -3.81 0.25
C ARG A 34 -43.12 -5.01 0.33
N PHE A 35 -42.81 -5.50 1.54
CA PHE A 35 -41.75 -6.49 1.76
C PHE A 35 -42.24 -7.84 2.35
N CYS A 36 -43.33 -7.87 3.13
CA CYS A 36 -43.79 -9.13 3.77
C CYS A 36 -45.29 -9.45 3.66
N ASN A 37 -46.03 -8.73 2.81
CA ASN A 37 -47.49 -8.91 2.62
C ASN A 37 -48.36 -8.76 3.88
N GLN A 38 -47.82 -8.27 5.01
CA GLN A 38 -48.64 -7.87 6.15
C GLN A 38 -49.53 -6.69 5.77
N VAL A 39 -50.75 -6.68 6.29
CA VAL A 39 -51.79 -5.71 5.92
C VAL A 39 -52.05 -4.79 7.09
N PHE A 40 -52.02 -3.47 6.83
CA PHE A 40 -52.15 -2.42 7.82
C PHE A 40 -53.38 -1.57 7.54
N GLU A 41 -53.99 -1.04 8.61
CA GLU A 41 -55.17 -0.18 8.53
C GLU A 41 -54.83 1.28 8.18
N SER A 42 -53.54 1.65 8.22
CA SER A 42 -53.07 3.00 7.88
C SER A 42 -51.69 3.01 7.22
N ILE A 43 -51.41 4.07 6.45
CA ILE A 43 -50.10 4.30 5.82
C ILE A 43 -49.00 4.45 6.89
N ALA A 44 -49.26 5.21 7.95
CA ALA A 44 -48.31 5.41 9.04
C ALA A 44 -47.92 4.09 9.73
N ALA A 45 -48.88 3.17 9.93
CA ALA A 45 -48.61 1.85 10.47
C ALA A 45 -47.80 0.98 9.50
N ARG A 46 -48.08 1.05 8.19
CA ARG A 46 -47.27 0.38 7.16
C ARG A 46 -45.85 0.93 7.14
N GLU A 47 -45.66 2.24 7.16
CA GLU A 47 -44.34 2.88 7.10
C GLU A 47 -43.50 2.60 8.35
N GLN A 48 -44.13 2.65 9.54
CA GLN A 48 -43.47 2.26 10.78
C GLN A 48 -43.00 0.80 10.75
N HIS A 49 -43.84 -0.09 10.23
CA HIS A 49 -43.47 -1.49 10.02
C HIS A 49 -42.39 -1.68 8.93
N GLU A 50 -42.43 -0.88 7.85
CA GLU A 50 -41.41 -0.89 6.80
C GLU A 50 -40.04 -0.44 7.32
N LEU A 51 -39.97 0.38 8.36
CA LEU A 51 -38.73 0.70 9.08
C LEU A 51 -38.20 -0.46 9.93
N GLU A 52 -39.09 -1.35 10.38
CA GLU A 52 -38.73 -2.56 11.13
C GLU A 52 -38.25 -3.71 10.22
N HIS A 53 -38.48 -3.59 8.91
CA HIS A 53 -37.87 -4.52 7.96
C HIS A 53 -36.35 -4.34 7.98
N PRO A 54 -35.59 -5.42 8.21
CA PRO A 54 -34.16 -5.39 8.00
C PRO A 54 -33.90 -5.25 6.50
N LEU A 55 -33.87 -4.01 6.00
CA LEU A 55 -33.13 -3.62 4.78
C LEU A 55 -31.62 -3.69 5.06
N LEU A 56 -31.21 -4.73 5.78
CA LEU A 56 -29.83 -4.93 6.16
C LEU A 56 -29.09 -5.31 4.90
N ASN A 57 -28.23 -4.39 4.46
CA ASN A 57 -27.40 -4.60 3.29
C ASN A 57 -26.68 -5.95 3.41
N PRO A 58 -26.72 -6.78 2.35
CA PRO A 58 -25.87 -7.96 2.31
C PRO A 58 -24.43 -7.47 2.36
N THR A 59 -23.65 -8.02 3.29
CA THR A 59 -22.25 -7.64 3.52
C THR A 59 -21.41 -8.90 3.61
N MET A 60 -20.24 -8.88 2.97
CA MET A 60 -19.22 -9.90 3.12
C MET A 60 -18.01 -9.31 3.83
N PHE A 61 -17.28 -10.17 4.54
CA PHE A 61 -16.06 -9.84 5.24
C PHE A 61 -14.96 -10.79 4.81
N TYR A 62 -13.74 -10.28 4.71
CA TYR A 62 -12.52 -11.08 4.60
C TYR A 62 -11.57 -10.67 5.73
N ARG A 63 -11.26 -11.60 6.66
CA ARG A 63 -10.42 -11.34 7.85
C ARG A 63 -10.79 -10.06 8.57
N ASP A 64 -12.05 -9.98 9.02
CA ASP A 64 -12.64 -8.84 9.73
C ASP A 64 -12.74 -7.52 8.96
N ARG A 65 -12.41 -7.52 7.65
CA ARG A 65 -12.58 -6.35 6.78
C ARG A 65 -13.81 -6.48 5.91
N GLU A 66 -14.72 -5.50 5.99
CA GLU A 66 -15.89 -5.43 5.10
C GLU A 66 -15.47 -5.26 3.64
N LEU A 67 -16.05 -6.08 2.78
CA LEU A 67 -15.83 -6.08 1.33
C LEU A 67 -16.86 -5.15 0.68
N GLY A 68 -16.40 -4.00 0.19
CA GLY A 68 -17.19 -3.08 -0.60
C GLY A 68 -17.33 -3.52 -2.07
N ALA A 69 -17.69 -2.57 -2.94
CA ALA A 69 -17.69 -2.78 -4.40
C ALA A 69 -16.28 -2.91 -5.01
N THR A 70 -15.25 -2.68 -4.20
CA THR A 70 -13.84 -2.84 -4.59
C THR A 70 -13.48 -4.33 -4.62
N GLY A 71 -12.76 -4.75 -5.65
CA GLY A 71 -12.31 -6.14 -5.77
C GLY A 71 -11.43 -6.57 -4.58
N LEU A 72 -11.50 -7.85 -4.23
CA LEU A 72 -10.68 -8.48 -3.20
C LEU A 72 -9.48 -9.17 -3.84
N LEU A 73 -8.28 -8.92 -3.34
CA LEU A 73 -7.08 -9.67 -3.68
C LEU A 73 -6.71 -10.61 -2.54
N ILE A 74 -6.56 -11.89 -2.86
CA ILE A 74 -6.14 -12.95 -1.95
C ILE A 74 -4.73 -13.38 -2.34
N ASN A 75 -3.78 -13.09 -1.46
CA ASN A 75 -2.34 -13.33 -1.64
C ASN A 75 -1.79 -14.42 -0.69
N THR A 76 -2.65 -14.93 0.19
CA THR A 76 -2.31 -15.91 1.23
C THR A 76 -3.32 -17.04 1.18
N PRO A 77 -2.93 -18.28 1.53
CA PRO A 77 -3.86 -19.40 1.59
C PRO A 77 -5.06 -19.07 2.47
N ILE A 78 -6.26 -19.29 1.92
CA ILE A 78 -7.53 -19.03 2.60
C ILE A 78 -7.78 -20.16 3.58
N GLN A 79 -8.19 -19.82 4.80
CA GLN A 79 -8.64 -20.76 5.82
C GLN A 79 -10.16 -20.72 5.98
N LEU A 80 -10.74 -21.81 6.47
CA LEU A 80 -12.15 -21.82 6.85
C LEU A 80 -12.39 -20.77 7.95
N GLY A 81 -13.33 -19.86 7.70
CA GLY A 81 -13.61 -18.71 8.57
C GLY A 81 -12.95 -17.40 8.14
N ASP A 82 -12.03 -17.41 7.16
CA ASP A 82 -11.48 -16.16 6.61
C ASP A 82 -12.55 -15.31 5.92
N ILE A 83 -13.58 -15.95 5.36
CA ILE A 83 -14.70 -15.28 4.69
C ILE A 83 -15.95 -15.43 5.57
N GLU A 84 -16.60 -14.31 5.86
CA GLU A 84 -17.90 -14.28 6.55
C GLU A 84 -18.92 -13.51 5.71
N ALA A 85 -20.21 -13.82 5.89
CA ALA A 85 -21.28 -13.06 5.28
C ALA A 85 -22.37 -12.76 6.30
N ARG A 86 -22.95 -11.56 6.22
CA ARG A 86 -24.07 -11.11 7.06
C ARG A 86 -25.21 -10.64 6.18
N ASN A 87 -26.42 -11.04 6.56
CA ASN A 87 -27.66 -10.71 5.83
C ASN A 87 -27.62 -11.18 4.37
N VAL A 88 -27.05 -12.35 4.10
CA VAL A 88 -26.95 -12.95 2.77
C VAL A 88 -27.79 -14.22 2.73
N SER A 89 -28.69 -14.32 1.75
CA SER A 89 -29.55 -15.49 1.52
C SER A 89 -29.12 -16.34 0.33
N ARG A 90 -28.37 -15.77 -0.62
CA ARG A 90 -27.87 -16.45 -1.82
C ARG A 90 -26.44 -16.03 -2.11
N ILE A 91 -25.59 -17.00 -2.44
CA ILE A 91 -24.21 -16.79 -2.86
C ILE A 91 -23.98 -17.55 -4.16
N GLU A 92 -23.30 -16.93 -5.12
CA GLU A 92 -22.91 -17.56 -6.37
C GLU A 92 -21.44 -17.30 -6.65
N LEU A 93 -20.75 -18.30 -7.18
CA LEU A 93 -19.38 -18.23 -7.63
C LEU A 93 -19.33 -18.53 -9.12
N ASN A 94 -18.89 -17.56 -9.94
CA ASN A 94 -18.86 -17.66 -11.39
C ASN A 94 -20.22 -18.10 -12.00
N GLY A 95 -21.33 -17.66 -11.38
CA GLY A 95 -22.69 -18.04 -11.78
C GLY A 95 -23.19 -19.40 -11.27
N GLN A 96 -22.39 -20.13 -10.48
CA GLN A 96 -22.82 -21.35 -9.80
C GLN A 96 -23.30 -21.02 -8.40
N SER A 97 -24.56 -21.36 -8.08
CA SER A 97 -25.11 -21.16 -6.74
C SER A 97 -24.42 -22.07 -5.73
N LEU A 98 -23.98 -21.46 -4.63
CA LEU A 98 -23.39 -22.12 -3.47
C LEU A 98 -24.37 -22.11 -2.31
N GLY A 99 -24.37 -23.18 -1.51
CA GLY A 99 -25.26 -23.33 -0.35
C GLY A 99 -24.82 -22.56 0.88
N SER A 100 -23.52 -22.24 1.00
CA SER A 100 -22.97 -21.55 2.17
C SER A 100 -21.68 -20.79 1.89
N VAL A 101 -21.27 -19.91 2.81
CA VAL A 101 -19.96 -19.23 2.79
C VAL A 101 -18.81 -20.24 2.97
N THR A 102 -19.07 -21.34 3.67
CA THR A 102 -18.11 -22.43 3.83
C THR A 102 -17.81 -23.10 2.49
N GLU A 103 -18.84 -23.34 1.66
CA GLU A 103 -18.65 -23.87 0.30
C GLU A 103 -17.91 -22.88 -0.60
N LEU A 104 -18.18 -21.57 -0.47
CA LEU A 104 -17.40 -20.54 -1.17
C LEU A 104 -15.92 -20.60 -0.79
N THR A 105 -15.64 -20.72 0.51
CA THR A 105 -14.27 -20.81 1.01
C THR A 105 -13.57 -22.08 0.50
N GLN A 106 -14.26 -23.22 0.55
CA GLN A 106 -13.76 -24.51 0.03
C GLN A 106 -13.50 -24.48 -1.48
N ALA A 107 -14.32 -23.76 -2.25
CA ALA A 107 -14.13 -23.61 -3.69
C ALA A 107 -12.91 -22.73 -4.02
N LEU A 108 -12.61 -21.72 -3.20
CA LEU A 108 -11.45 -20.84 -3.40
C LEU A 108 -10.15 -21.41 -2.81
N GLN A 109 -10.23 -22.25 -1.78
CA GLN A 109 -9.08 -22.82 -1.08
C GLN A 109 -8.06 -23.58 -1.97
N PRO A 110 -8.46 -24.40 -2.97
CA PRO A 110 -7.50 -25.07 -3.84
C PRO A 110 -6.91 -24.15 -4.91
N ALA A 111 -7.48 -22.97 -5.13
CA ALA A 111 -7.00 -22.06 -6.15
C ALA A 111 -5.73 -21.36 -5.68
N SER A 112 -4.62 -21.57 -6.38
CA SER A 112 -3.39 -20.77 -6.20
C SER A 112 -3.42 -19.50 -7.06
N LYS A 113 -4.11 -19.54 -8.20
CA LYS A 113 -4.27 -18.41 -9.12
C LYS A 113 -5.63 -18.42 -9.80
N GLY A 114 -6.31 -17.28 -9.88
CA GLY A 114 -7.55 -17.15 -10.66
C GLY A 114 -8.33 -15.87 -10.40
N LEU A 115 -9.22 -15.52 -11.32
CA LEU A 115 -10.21 -14.45 -11.14
C LEU A 115 -11.58 -15.09 -10.95
N PHE A 116 -12.25 -14.75 -9.87
CA PHE A 116 -13.54 -15.28 -9.47
C PHE A 116 -14.54 -14.14 -9.32
N SER A 117 -15.74 -14.32 -9.86
CA SER A 117 -16.86 -13.40 -9.66
C SER A 117 -17.79 -13.98 -8.62
N VAL A 118 -17.94 -13.31 -7.48
CA VAL A 118 -18.84 -13.69 -6.41
C VAL A 118 -20.04 -12.76 -6.40
N THR A 119 -21.22 -13.32 -6.62
CA THR A 119 -22.49 -12.60 -6.52
C THR A 119 -23.16 -13.00 -5.21
N TYR A 120 -23.62 -12.03 -4.44
CA TYR A 120 -24.28 -12.30 -3.16
C TYR A 120 -25.45 -11.37 -2.96
N ALA A 121 -26.54 -11.92 -2.45
CA ALA A 121 -27.80 -11.20 -2.36
C ALA A 121 -28.53 -11.48 -1.05
N ASN A 122 -29.31 -10.49 -0.62
CA ASN A 122 -30.49 -10.71 0.21
C ASN A 122 -31.73 -10.65 -0.70
N GLY A 123 -32.91 -11.04 -0.24
CA GLY A 123 -34.12 -11.07 -1.08
C GLY A 123 -34.50 -9.75 -1.78
N ALA A 124 -33.89 -8.62 -1.40
CA ALA A 124 -34.15 -7.29 -1.96
C ALA A 124 -32.97 -6.66 -2.72
N LEU A 125 -31.73 -7.07 -2.46
CA LEU A 125 -30.50 -6.42 -2.93
C LEU A 125 -29.47 -7.46 -3.37
N GLU A 126 -28.86 -7.23 -4.53
CA GLU A 126 -27.77 -8.03 -5.09
C GLU A 126 -26.49 -7.21 -5.18
N LYS A 127 -25.35 -7.83 -4.82
CA LYS A 127 -24.01 -7.25 -4.93
C LYS A 127 -23.08 -8.21 -5.65
N ASN A 128 -22.13 -7.62 -6.36
CA ASN A 128 -21.11 -8.34 -7.12
C ASN A 128 -19.72 -7.95 -6.60
N LEU A 129 -18.89 -8.96 -6.34
CA LEU A 129 -17.51 -8.83 -5.87
C LEU A 129 -16.60 -9.61 -6.81
N LYS A 130 -15.49 -9.00 -7.23
CA LYS A 130 -14.43 -9.71 -7.95
C LYS A 130 -13.35 -10.12 -6.96
N ILE A 131 -13.05 -11.40 -6.89
CA ILE A 131 -11.97 -11.96 -6.07
C ILE A 131 -10.85 -12.40 -7.02
N GLU A 132 -9.69 -11.80 -6.88
CA GLU A 132 -8.46 -12.24 -7.54
C GLU A 132 -7.63 -13.04 -6.54
N VAL A 133 -7.36 -14.32 -6.84
CA VAL A 133 -6.47 -15.17 -6.06
C VAL A 133 -5.12 -15.20 -6.75
N CYS A 134 -4.08 -14.84 -6.03
CA CYS A 134 -2.69 -14.76 -6.47
C CYS A 134 -1.77 -15.20 -5.33
N ILE A 135 -1.80 -16.49 -4.98
CA ILE A 135 -0.96 -17.10 -3.97
C ILE A 135 0.36 -17.52 -4.62
N ALA A 136 1.45 -16.93 -4.14
CA ALA A 136 2.80 -17.18 -4.65
C ALA A 136 3.31 -18.58 -4.24
N ASP A 137 3.82 -19.35 -5.20
CA ASP A 137 4.57 -20.58 -4.91
C ASP A 137 5.95 -20.22 -4.32
N PRO A 138 6.28 -20.64 -3.08
CA PRO A 138 7.57 -20.36 -2.46
C PRO A 138 8.78 -20.79 -3.30
N ARG A 139 8.65 -21.85 -4.12
CA ARG A 139 9.72 -22.31 -5.02
C ARG A 139 9.98 -21.31 -6.14
N GLN A 140 8.92 -20.79 -6.76
CA GLN A 140 9.04 -19.76 -7.79
C GLN A 140 9.59 -18.45 -7.20
N VAL A 141 9.20 -18.10 -5.97
CA VAL A 141 9.77 -16.92 -5.31
C VAL A 141 11.28 -17.06 -5.10
N ALA A 142 11.73 -18.23 -4.61
CA ALA A 142 13.16 -18.49 -4.42
C ALA A 142 13.95 -18.48 -5.74
N GLU A 143 13.36 -19.00 -6.81
CA GLU A 143 13.94 -18.96 -8.15
C GLU A 143 14.10 -17.51 -8.65
N VAL A 144 13.06 -16.69 -8.51
CA VAL A 144 13.12 -15.25 -8.86
C VAL A 144 14.22 -14.54 -8.06
N ASP A 145 14.33 -14.81 -6.75
CA ASP A 145 15.38 -14.23 -5.90
C ASP A 145 16.78 -14.58 -6.40
N GLN A 146 17.00 -15.84 -6.81
CA GLN A 146 18.28 -16.31 -7.32
C GLN A 146 18.64 -15.66 -8.67
N VAL A 147 17.68 -15.62 -9.60
CA VAL A 147 17.88 -14.99 -10.92
C VAL A 147 18.17 -13.50 -10.74
N PHE A 148 17.41 -12.81 -9.87
CA PHE A 148 17.62 -11.40 -9.59
C PHE A 148 19.03 -11.13 -9.07
N ARG A 149 19.49 -11.89 -8.06
CA ARG A 149 20.84 -11.75 -7.49
C ARG A 149 21.93 -12.00 -8.53
N THR A 150 21.74 -12.98 -9.40
CA THR A 150 22.72 -13.31 -10.45
C THR A 150 22.86 -12.16 -11.43
N GLN A 151 21.75 -11.59 -11.91
CA GLN A 151 21.74 -10.56 -12.94
C GLN A 151 22.18 -9.18 -12.42
N PHE A 152 21.82 -8.83 -11.18
CA PHE A 152 22.05 -7.50 -10.61
C PHE A 152 23.16 -7.46 -9.55
N SER A 153 23.96 -8.53 -9.45
CA SER A 153 25.10 -8.61 -8.52
C SER A 153 26.10 -7.46 -8.67
N THR A 154 26.27 -6.92 -9.88
CA THR A 154 27.20 -5.82 -10.17
C THR A 154 26.63 -4.43 -9.85
N GLY A 155 25.38 -4.33 -9.40
CA GLY A 155 24.70 -3.06 -9.15
C GLY A 155 24.22 -2.31 -10.41
N SER A 156 24.54 -2.81 -11.60
CA SER A 156 24.12 -2.18 -12.86
C SER A 156 22.64 -2.43 -13.18
N ILE A 157 21.92 -1.39 -13.60
CA ILE A 157 20.47 -1.43 -13.94
C ILE A 157 20.18 -1.15 -15.42
N ALA A 158 21.06 -1.61 -16.31
CA ALA A 158 20.89 -1.43 -17.76
C ALA A 158 19.64 -2.15 -18.31
N ASP A 159 18.99 -1.57 -19.34
CA ASP A 159 17.78 -2.17 -19.95
C ASP A 159 17.95 -3.63 -20.40
N PRO A 160 19.07 -4.03 -21.02
CA PRO A 160 19.27 -5.43 -21.40
C PRO A 160 19.22 -6.40 -20.21
N LEU A 161 19.64 -5.97 -19.01
CA LEU A 161 19.59 -6.81 -17.81
C LEU A 161 18.15 -7.00 -17.33
N ILE A 162 17.33 -5.96 -17.41
CA ILE A 162 15.90 -6.01 -17.04
C ILE A 162 15.14 -6.92 -18.01
N GLU A 163 15.44 -6.83 -19.31
CA GLU A 163 14.85 -7.70 -20.33
C GLU A 163 15.22 -9.17 -20.12
N VAL A 164 16.51 -9.46 -19.88
CA VAL A 164 16.99 -10.82 -19.60
C VAL A 164 16.38 -11.37 -18.31
N PHE A 165 16.30 -10.56 -17.25
CA PHE A 165 15.64 -10.95 -16.00
C PHE A 165 14.17 -11.32 -16.24
N THR A 166 13.42 -10.43 -16.90
CA THR A 166 11.98 -10.62 -17.16
C THR A 166 11.73 -11.83 -18.06
N ALA A 167 12.57 -12.06 -19.06
CA ALA A 167 12.50 -13.26 -19.91
C ALA A 167 12.78 -14.54 -19.12
N SER A 168 13.75 -14.51 -18.20
CA SER A 168 14.18 -15.66 -17.40
C SER A 168 13.15 -16.10 -16.37
N VAL A 169 12.28 -15.20 -15.90
CA VAL A 169 11.25 -15.52 -14.88
C VAL A 169 9.84 -15.65 -15.48
N LYS A 170 9.71 -15.61 -16.81
CA LYS A 170 8.41 -15.57 -17.50
C LYS A 170 7.53 -16.80 -17.24
N HIS A 171 8.14 -17.97 -16.98
CA HIS A 171 7.44 -19.22 -16.63
C HIS A 171 6.90 -19.23 -15.19
N CYS A 172 7.35 -18.31 -14.34
CA CYS A 172 6.95 -18.21 -12.93
C CYS A 172 5.62 -17.46 -12.78
N HIS A 173 4.51 -18.11 -13.17
CA HIS A 173 3.20 -17.46 -13.29
C HIS A 173 2.53 -17.09 -11.96
N THR A 174 2.89 -17.72 -10.84
CA THR A 174 2.25 -17.47 -9.53
C THR A 174 2.84 -16.25 -8.81
N VAL A 175 4.01 -15.79 -9.25
CA VAL A 175 4.80 -14.71 -8.63
C VAL A 175 4.87 -13.46 -9.51
N SER A 176 3.93 -13.29 -10.45
CA SER A 176 3.93 -12.14 -11.37
C SER A 176 3.92 -10.80 -10.62
N ARG A 177 3.16 -10.69 -9.54
CA ARG A 177 3.14 -9.48 -8.69
C ARG A 177 4.48 -9.22 -8.01
N TYR A 178 5.19 -10.29 -7.62
CA TYR A 178 6.52 -10.19 -7.02
C TYR A 178 7.53 -9.66 -8.05
N VAL A 179 7.57 -10.27 -9.24
CA VAL A 179 8.41 -9.85 -10.36
C VAL A 179 8.10 -8.40 -10.74
N ASP A 180 6.83 -8.04 -10.89
CA ASP A 180 6.41 -6.66 -11.18
C ASP A 180 6.91 -5.69 -10.10
N GLY A 181 6.86 -6.08 -8.83
CA GLY A 181 7.37 -5.30 -7.71
C GLY A 181 8.87 -5.02 -7.82
N LEU A 182 9.66 -6.04 -8.19
CA LEU A 182 11.10 -5.90 -8.41
C LEU A 182 11.42 -5.06 -9.66
N VAL A 183 10.71 -5.26 -10.76
CA VAL A 183 10.89 -4.48 -11.99
C VAL A 183 10.52 -3.01 -11.77
N ARG A 184 9.43 -2.72 -11.04
CA ARG A 184 9.05 -1.35 -10.65
C ARG A 184 10.11 -0.69 -9.78
N TYR A 185 10.76 -1.44 -8.90
CA TYR A 185 11.89 -0.94 -8.12
C TYR A 185 13.04 -0.50 -9.03
N LEU A 186 13.46 -1.35 -9.97
CA LEU A 186 14.52 -1.03 -10.93
C LEU A 186 14.18 0.19 -11.79
N HIS A 187 12.94 0.30 -12.27
CA HIS A 187 12.49 1.50 -12.99
C HIS A 187 12.48 2.75 -12.11
N GLY A 188 12.17 2.63 -10.81
CA GLY A 188 12.29 3.72 -9.86
C GLY A 188 13.73 4.20 -9.68
N LEU A 189 14.70 3.27 -9.58
CA LEU A 189 16.12 3.61 -9.56
C LEU A 189 16.54 4.33 -10.86
N LYS A 190 16.17 3.78 -12.02
CA LYS A 190 16.47 4.40 -13.32
C LYS A 190 15.90 5.80 -13.46
N ALA A 191 14.66 6.01 -13.00
CA ALA A 191 14.03 7.32 -12.99
C ALA A 191 14.81 8.30 -12.11
N LYS A 192 15.23 7.86 -10.92
CA LYS A 192 16.00 8.67 -9.99
C LYS A 192 17.41 9.03 -10.51
N ASP A 193 18.06 8.10 -11.21
CA ASP A 193 19.40 8.29 -11.78
C ASP A 193 19.38 8.93 -13.18
N HIS A 194 18.22 9.37 -13.68
CA HIS A 194 18.06 9.91 -15.05
C HIS A 194 18.57 8.96 -16.14
N LEU A 195 18.48 7.65 -15.90
CA LEU A 195 18.89 6.58 -16.82
C LEU A 195 17.72 6.07 -17.68
N SER A 196 16.54 6.68 -17.56
CA SER A 196 15.35 6.33 -18.32
C SER A 196 14.97 7.47 -19.26
N ASP A 197 14.72 7.14 -20.52
CA ASP A 197 14.19 8.11 -21.51
C ASP A 197 12.68 8.34 -21.34
N ILE A 198 11.96 7.36 -20.79
CA ILE A 198 10.49 7.35 -20.70
C ILE A 198 9.98 7.84 -19.34
N THR A 199 10.67 7.49 -18.25
CA THR A 199 10.24 7.77 -16.87
C THR A 199 11.04 8.95 -16.34
N THR A 200 10.35 10.00 -15.90
CA THR A 200 11.03 11.21 -15.40
C THR A 200 11.47 11.03 -13.95
N PHE A 201 12.36 11.90 -13.48
CA PHE A 201 12.75 11.93 -12.07
C PHE A 201 11.53 12.05 -11.14
N GLU A 202 10.54 12.87 -11.47
CA GLU A 202 9.34 13.05 -10.64
C GLU A 202 8.52 11.76 -10.46
N ASP A 203 8.63 10.82 -11.38
CA ASP A 203 7.92 9.55 -11.34
C ASP A 203 8.59 8.51 -10.41
N PHE A 204 9.81 8.75 -9.90
CA PHE A 204 10.53 7.75 -9.09
C PHE A 204 9.70 7.35 -7.85
N ASP A 205 9.08 8.32 -7.16
CA ASP A 205 8.32 8.07 -5.93
C ASP A 205 7.08 7.22 -6.23
N LYS A 206 6.41 7.47 -7.35
CA LYS A 206 5.28 6.67 -7.83
C LYS A 206 5.71 5.22 -8.07
N ARG A 207 6.85 4.99 -8.71
CA ARG A 207 7.38 3.63 -8.97
C ARG A 207 7.77 2.92 -7.68
N PHE A 208 8.40 3.62 -6.75
CA PHE A 208 8.71 3.09 -5.43
C PHE A 208 7.45 2.72 -4.63
N ASN A 209 6.41 3.54 -4.62
CA ASN A 209 5.13 3.21 -3.99
C ASN A 209 4.51 1.94 -4.60
N GLN A 210 4.48 1.87 -5.95
CA GLN A 210 3.96 0.69 -6.64
C GLN A 210 4.78 -0.59 -6.35
N SER A 211 6.09 -0.46 -6.10
CA SER A 211 6.95 -1.56 -5.69
C SER A 211 6.65 -1.99 -4.25
N LEU A 212 6.57 -1.04 -3.30
CA LEU A 212 6.21 -1.33 -1.90
C LEU A 212 4.86 -2.04 -1.79
N ASP A 213 3.87 -1.63 -2.56
CA ASP A 213 2.53 -2.25 -2.57
C ASP A 213 2.55 -3.66 -3.15
N SER A 214 3.35 -3.89 -4.19
CA SER A 214 3.53 -5.23 -4.77
C SER A 214 4.26 -6.18 -3.82
N LEU A 215 5.29 -5.69 -3.12
CA LEU A 215 6.19 -6.49 -2.27
C LEU A 215 5.74 -6.60 -0.81
N ARG A 216 4.62 -5.96 -0.43
CA ARG A 216 4.14 -5.88 0.96
C ARG A 216 4.00 -7.25 1.63
N ASP A 217 3.43 -8.21 0.90
CA ASP A 217 3.02 -9.50 1.43
C ASP A 217 4.13 -10.56 1.38
N TYR A 218 5.27 -10.23 0.77
CA TYR A 218 6.41 -11.12 0.62
C TYR A 218 7.39 -10.91 1.79
N THR A 219 7.74 -12.01 2.45
CA THR A 219 8.64 -12.03 3.61
C THR A 219 10.07 -12.46 3.25
N THR A 220 10.41 -12.51 1.96
CA THR A 220 11.75 -12.91 1.53
C THR A 220 12.82 -11.89 1.93
N PRO A 221 14.08 -12.32 2.09
CA PRO A 221 15.19 -11.42 2.34
C PRO A 221 15.33 -10.35 1.24
N LEU A 222 15.13 -10.72 -0.03
CA LEU A 222 15.19 -9.76 -1.13
C LEU A 222 14.07 -8.71 -1.05
N ALA A 223 12.83 -9.12 -0.77
CA ALA A 223 11.72 -8.18 -0.57
C ALA A 223 11.97 -7.25 0.62
N ALA A 224 12.55 -7.75 1.71
CA ALA A 224 12.94 -6.94 2.86
C ALA A 224 14.02 -5.91 2.49
N ALA A 225 15.06 -6.33 1.78
CA ALA A 225 16.15 -5.47 1.31
C ALA A 225 15.65 -4.36 0.38
N VAL A 226 14.83 -4.70 -0.64
CA VAL A 226 14.26 -3.72 -1.57
C VAL A 226 13.37 -2.71 -0.84
N ARG A 227 12.49 -3.18 0.06
CA ARG A 227 11.66 -2.28 0.87
C ARG A 227 12.50 -1.36 1.75
N ALA A 228 13.61 -1.86 2.31
CA ALA A 228 14.51 -1.05 3.12
C ALA A 228 15.20 0.04 2.30
N VAL A 229 15.70 -0.28 1.09
CA VAL A 229 16.30 0.74 0.21
C VAL A 229 15.28 1.80 -0.20
N ILE A 230 14.04 1.40 -0.55
CA ILE A 230 12.99 2.35 -0.90
C ILE A 230 12.65 3.26 0.30
N ARG A 231 12.52 2.70 1.50
CA ARG A 231 12.22 3.47 2.72
C ARG A 231 13.37 4.41 3.09
N PHE A 232 14.60 3.94 3.01
CA PHE A 232 15.79 4.75 3.18
C PHE A 232 15.80 5.92 2.19
N ASN A 233 15.46 5.66 0.93
CA ASN A 233 15.29 6.69 -0.10
C ASN A 233 14.29 7.78 0.33
N ARG A 234 13.18 7.40 0.95
CA ARG A 234 12.08 8.29 1.35
C ARG A 234 12.20 8.90 2.75
N ASN A 235 13.30 8.70 3.47
CA ASN A 235 13.44 9.07 4.90
C ASN A 235 12.44 8.38 5.84
N ASP A 236 11.86 7.24 5.46
CA ASP A 236 10.93 6.51 6.33
C ASP A 236 11.68 5.49 7.21
N PHE A 237 12.13 5.94 8.38
CA PHE A 237 12.85 5.10 9.34
C PHE A 237 11.95 4.39 10.37
N SER A 238 10.64 4.71 10.39
CA SER A 238 9.69 4.27 11.42
C SER A 238 9.56 2.74 11.56
N LEU A 239 9.78 2.01 10.47
CA LEU A 239 9.61 0.56 10.38
C LEU A 239 10.91 -0.19 10.07
N LEU A 240 12.07 0.50 10.11
CA LEU A 240 13.37 -0.07 9.79
C LEU A 240 14.09 -0.72 11.00
N GLN A 241 13.37 -1.00 12.09
CA GLN A 241 13.91 -1.70 13.26
C GLN A 241 14.27 -3.19 12.98
N ARG A 242 13.81 -3.75 11.86
CA ARG A 242 14.21 -5.10 11.42
C ARG A 242 15.36 -4.99 10.42
N ALA A 243 16.40 -5.79 10.64
CA ALA A 243 17.53 -5.89 9.72
C ALA A 243 17.04 -6.19 8.30
N SER A 244 17.45 -5.35 7.34
CA SER A 244 17.11 -5.52 5.92
C SER A 244 17.88 -6.67 5.27
N GLY A 245 18.91 -7.18 5.95
CA GLY A 245 19.84 -8.16 5.41
C GLY A 245 20.97 -7.53 4.59
N LEU A 246 21.03 -6.20 4.52
CA LEU A 246 22.09 -5.41 3.90
C LEU A 246 22.90 -4.70 5.01
N PRO A 247 24.06 -5.24 5.43
CA PRO A 247 24.81 -4.72 6.58
C PRO A 247 25.14 -3.22 6.51
N ASP A 248 25.58 -2.74 5.35
CA ASP A 248 25.99 -1.34 5.17
C ASP A 248 24.79 -0.39 5.21
N LEU A 249 23.66 -0.82 4.64
CA LEU A 249 22.41 -0.08 4.71
C LEU A 249 21.85 -0.07 6.13
N ASP A 250 21.85 -1.21 6.82
CA ASP A 250 21.38 -1.33 8.20
C ASP A 250 22.19 -0.45 9.15
N ARG A 251 23.52 -0.41 8.98
CA ARG A 251 24.42 0.50 9.74
C ARG A 251 24.10 1.96 9.46
N THR A 252 23.86 2.29 8.20
CA THR A 252 23.56 3.67 7.79
C THR A 252 22.19 4.10 8.31
N ILE A 253 21.18 3.24 8.24
CA ILE A 253 19.85 3.47 8.83
C ILE A 253 19.99 3.75 10.34
N ALA A 254 20.72 2.91 11.07
CA ALA A 254 20.94 3.10 12.50
C ALA A 254 21.57 4.48 12.80
N PHE A 255 22.56 4.89 11.99
CA PHE A 255 23.14 6.24 12.08
C PHE A 255 22.11 7.36 11.87
N PHE A 256 21.20 7.21 10.91
CA PHE A 256 20.14 8.19 10.66
C PHE A 256 19.04 8.18 11.73
N CYS A 257 18.86 7.07 12.45
CA CYS A 257 17.98 6.96 13.62
C CYS A 257 18.57 7.56 14.91
N GLY A 258 19.82 8.02 14.89
CA GLY A 258 20.49 8.61 16.06
C GLY A 258 21.47 7.68 16.78
N ASP A 259 21.59 6.42 16.36
CA ASP A 259 22.58 5.50 16.95
C ASP A 259 24.01 5.90 16.56
N ASP A 260 24.98 5.58 17.42
CA ASP A 260 26.39 5.70 17.08
C ASP A 260 26.81 4.62 16.09
N LEU A 261 27.82 4.93 15.27
CA LEU A 261 28.44 4.01 14.31
C LEU A 261 29.25 2.90 14.99
N VAL A 262 28.79 2.37 16.13
CA VAL A 262 29.45 1.24 16.81
C VAL A 262 29.40 0.04 15.88
N SER A 263 30.55 -0.60 15.68
CA SER A 263 30.78 -1.72 14.76
C SER A 263 29.92 -2.94 15.10
N ARG A 264 28.66 -2.91 14.69
CA ARG A 264 27.82 -4.10 14.65
C ARG A 264 28.35 -4.95 13.50
N LYS A 265 29.15 -5.98 13.81
CA LYS A 265 29.54 -7.01 12.84
C LYS A 265 28.28 -7.76 12.41
N LEU A 266 27.59 -7.23 11.41
CA LEU A 266 26.52 -7.93 10.72
C LEU A 266 27.21 -8.81 9.67
N THR A 267 27.17 -10.11 9.91
CA THR A 267 27.60 -11.13 8.96
C THR A 267 26.84 -10.95 7.64
N SER A 268 27.60 -10.72 6.58
CA SER A 268 27.10 -10.58 5.21
C SER A 268 26.54 -11.90 4.69
N PRO A 269 25.42 -11.86 3.96
CA PRO A 269 25.19 -12.80 2.88
C PRO A 269 25.12 -12.03 1.56
N ASP A 270 26.24 -11.90 0.85
CA ASP A 270 26.40 -11.75 -0.62
C ASP A 270 25.28 -11.05 -1.43
N ALA A 271 24.65 -10.02 -0.88
CA ALA A 271 23.53 -9.35 -1.51
C ALA A 271 23.92 -7.92 -1.85
N GLN A 272 24.69 -7.73 -2.93
CA GLN A 272 24.70 -6.44 -3.58
C GLN A 272 23.33 -6.24 -4.23
N LEU A 273 22.58 -5.27 -3.72
CA LEU A 273 21.35 -4.79 -4.33
C LEU A 273 21.69 -3.52 -5.10
N PRO A 274 21.21 -3.34 -6.35
CA PRO A 274 21.35 -2.07 -7.03
C PRO A 274 20.66 -0.99 -6.20
N VAL A 275 21.32 0.14 -5.98
CA VAL A 275 20.79 1.33 -5.32
C VAL A 275 21.02 2.52 -6.24
N ASP A 276 20.34 3.65 -5.97
CA ASP A 276 20.56 4.87 -6.74
C ASP A 276 21.91 5.53 -6.40
N GLN A 277 22.38 6.40 -7.28
CA GLN A 277 23.69 7.04 -7.14
C GLN A 277 23.84 7.81 -5.82
N THR A 278 22.77 8.43 -5.33
CA THR A 278 22.83 9.19 -4.07
C THR A 278 22.95 8.26 -2.86
N CYS A 279 22.19 7.16 -2.84
CA CYS A 279 22.32 6.15 -1.79
C CYS A 279 23.70 5.47 -1.84
N GLU A 280 24.19 5.08 -3.02
CA GLU A 280 25.54 4.52 -3.17
C GLU A 280 26.61 5.49 -2.67
N PHE A 281 26.47 6.79 -3.00
CA PHE A 281 27.39 7.81 -2.54
C PHE A 281 27.44 7.92 -1.01
N ILE A 282 26.28 7.92 -0.35
CA ILE A 282 26.20 7.98 1.12
C ILE A 282 26.85 6.74 1.74
N LEU A 283 26.51 5.55 1.25
CA LEU A 283 26.99 4.27 1.77
C LEU A 283 28.50 4.09 1.61
N THR A 284 29.05 4.48 0.45
CA THR A 284 30.45 4.20 0.10
C THR A 284 31.39 5.34 0.46
N ASN A 285 30.96 6.61 0.38
CA ASN A 285 31.87 7.76 0.48
C ASN A 285 31.70 8.60 1.76
N LEU A 286 30.49 8.65 2.34
CA LEU A 286 30.21 9.52 3.49
C LEU A 286 30.26 8.77 4.83
N ILE A 287 29.48 7.69 4.96
CA ILE A 287 29.37 6.96 6.24
C ILE A 287 30.70 6.33 6.69
N PRO A 288 31.49 5.66 5.81
CA PRO A 288 32.76 5.06 6.24
C PRO A 288 33.78 6.09 6.72
N ALA A 289 33.79 7.29 6.12
CA ALA A 289 34.73 8.36 6.45
C ALA A 289 34.23 9.29 7.56
N PHE A 290 32.97 9.14 8.01
CA PHE A 290 32.33 10.07 8.95
C PHE A 290 33.13 10.28 10.24
N SER A 291 33.74 9.22 10.78
CA SER A 291 34.47 9.30 12.05
C SER A 291 35.77 10.11 11.91
N ASP A 292 36.50 9.91 10.80
CA ASP A 292 37.86 10.44 10.62
C ASP A 292 37.91 11.77 9.86
N SER A 293 36.85 12.14 9.14
CA SER A 293 36.78 13.40 8.38
C SER A 293 36.46 14.62 9.26
N THR A 294 36.73 15.83 8.79
CA THR A 294 36.21 17.08 9.38
C THR A 294 34.82 17.41 8.83
N LEU A 295 34.15 18.45 9.36
CA LEU A 295 32.91 18.94 8.77
C LEU A 295 33.14 19.48 7.35
N GLU A 296 34.25 20.19 7.12
CA GLU A 296 34.62 20.75 5.81
C GLU A 296 34.85 19.65 4.77
N ASP A 297 35.56 18.57 5.14
CA ASP A 297 35.79 17.42 4.25
C ASP A 297 34.46 16.76 3.81
N ILE A 298 33.50 16.66 4.73
CA ILE A 298 32.17 16.10 4.42
C ILE A 298 31.40 17.05 3.51
N GLU A 299 31.41 18.36 3.80
CA GLU A 299 30.78 19.37 2.94
C GLU A 299 31.37 19.36 1.53
N GLU A 300 32.70 19.24 1.40
CA GLU A 300 33.40 19.13 0.12
C GLU A 300 32.97 17.88 -0.63
N ARG A 301 32.97 16.70 0.02
CA ARG A 301 32.51 15.46 -0.62
C ARG A 301 31.07 15.56 -1.12
N ILE A 302 30.18 16.20 -0.37
CA ILE A 302 28.79 16.43 -0.80
C ILE A 302 28.71 17.23 -2.11
N THR A 303 29.70 18.10 -2.40
CA THR A 303 29.74 18.83 -3.68
C THR A 303 30.06 17.94 -4.87
N TRP A 304 30.69 16.78 -4.66
CA TRP A 304 30.98 15.81 -5.72
C TRP A 304 29.71 15.14 -6.24
N LEU A 305 28.64 15.11 -5.45
CA LEU A 305 27.33 14.56 -5.85
C LEU A 305 26.54 15.62 -6.64
N PRO A 306 26.28 15.41 -7.94
CA PRO A 306 25.56 16.38 -8.75
C PRO A 306 24.14 16.64 -8.23
N ALA A 307 23.73 17.91 -8.23
CA ALA A 307 22.42 18.32 -7.73
C ALA A 307 21.23 17.62 -8.42
N LYS A 308 21.40 17.25 -9.70
CA LYS A 308 20.37 16.56 -10.50
C LYS A 308 19.96 15.19 -9.94
N TYR A 309 20.81 14.52 -9.17
CA TYR A 309 20.50 13.20 -8.59
C TYR A 309 19.93 13.29 -7.16
N ARG A 310 19.82 14.50 -6.60
CA ARG A 310 19.39 14.73 -5.22
C ARG A 310 17.91 15.04 -5.17
N SER A 311 17.15 14.19 -4.49
CA SER A 311 15.79 14.51 -4.08
C SER A 311 15.79 15.48 -2.88
N LEU A 312 14.61 16.01 -2.52
CA LEU A 312 14.44 16.76 -1.29
C LEU A 312 14.81 15.91 -0.06
N GLN A 313 14.39 14.64 -0.07
CA GLN A 313 14.69 13.68 0.99
C GLN A 313 16.19 13.45 1.12
N ASP A 314 16.91 13.30 0.01
CA ASP A 314 18.36 13.15 0.03
C ASP A 314 19.05 14.42 0.55
N THR A 315 18.57 15.60 0.16
CA THR A 315 19.11 16.86 0.67
C THR A 315 18.95 16.96 2.19
N SER A 316 17.82 16.52 2.74
CA SER A 316 17.62 16.42 4.18
C SER A 316 18.59 15.44 4.85
N LYS A 317 18.81 14.25 4.28
CA LYS A 317 19.81 13.28 4.81
C LYS A 317 21.21 13.90 4.86
N LEU A 318 21.64 14.54 3.78
CA LEU A 318 22.96 15.15 3.69
C LEU A 318 23.11 16.29 4.72
N ASN A 319 22.08 17.12 4.88
CA ASN A 319 22.06 18.16 5.92
C ASN A 319 22.09 17.57 7.34
N TYR A 320 21.39 16.46 7.59
CA TYR A 320 21.41 15.77 8.89
C TYR A 320 22.77 15.15 9.18
N LEU A 321 23.44 14.58 8.17
CA LEU A 321 24.80 14.07 8.30
C LEU A 321 25.77 15.20 8.70
N CYS A 322 25.70 16.35 8.03
CA CYS A 322 26.48 17.53 8.43
C CYS A 322 26.13 18.04 9.83
N PHE A 323 24.85 18.04 10.22
CA PHE A 323 24.42 18.37 11.58
C PHE A 323 25.08 17.46 12.60
N ARG A 324 24.98 16.13 12.44
CA ARG A 324 25.60 15.16 13.34
C ARG A 324 27.11 15.36 13.43
N LYS A 325 27.76 15.67 12.30
CA LYS A 325 29.20 15.94 12.31
C LYS A 325 29.53 17.22 13.07
N ALA A 326 28.79 18.30 12.85
CA ALA A 326 28.97 19.57 13.56
C ALA A 326 28.80 19.40 15.08
N VAL A 327 27.83 18.58 15.51
CA VAL A 327 27.67 18.21 16.92
C VAL A 327 28.90 17.44 17.43
N ALA A 328 29.36 16.43 16.68
CA ALA A 328 30.50 15.59 17.08
C ALA A 328 31.84 16.35 17.18
N VAL A 329 32.02 17.44 16.42
CA VAL A 329 33.22 18.29 16.48
C VAL A 329 33.03 19.58 17.29
N GLU A 330 31.89 19.71 17.98
CA GLU A 330 31.51 20.88 18.81
C GLU A 330 31.49 22.23 18.04
N ASP A 331 31.23 22.20 16.73
CA ASP A 331 31.06 23.41 15.90
C ASP A 331 29.64 23.98 16.03
N MET A 332 29.46 24.86 17.00
CA MET A 332 28.17 25.51 17.28
C MET A 332 27.63 26.34 16.10
N ALA A 333 28.49 26.89 15.25
CA ALA A 333 28.05 27.64 14.07
C ALA A 333 27.48 26.69 13.01
N GLY A 334 28.16 25.57 12.77
CA GLY A 334 27.68 24.47 11.93
C GLY A 334 26.37 23.86 12.42
N VAL A 335 26.26 23.61 13.73
CA VAL A 335 25.04 23.08 14.36
C VAL A 335 23.84 23.98 14.06
N GLU A 336 23.97 25.29 14.27
CA GLU A 336 22.87 26.23 14.04
C GLU A 336 22.54 26.39 12.55
N LYS A 337 23.56 26.39 11.67
CA LYS A 337 23.40 26.40 10.21
C LYS A 337 22.53 25.22 9.74
N TYR A 338 22.83 24.00 10.19
CA TYR A 338 22.11 22.81 9.75
C TYR A 338 20.79 22.58 10.47
N ARG A 339 20.67 22.97 11.75
CA ARG A 339 19.39 22.98 12.48
C ARG A 339 18.34 23.84 11.77
N LYS A 340 18.72 25.02 11.28
CA LYS A 340 17.82 25.89 10.50
C LYS A 340 17.33 25.23 9.22
N LYS A 341 18.20 24.48 8.52
CA LYS A 341 17.86 23.76 7.29
C LYS A 341 16.92 22.57 7.52
N LEU A 342 17.00 21.93 8.70
CA LEU A 342 16.21 20.74 9.06
C LEU A 342 14.91 21.08 9.82
N ARG A 343 14.67 22.36 10.14
CA ARG A 343 13.53 22.80 10.96
C ARG A 343 12.16 22.36 10.42
N HIS A 344 12.03 22.26 9.11
CA HIS A 344 10.80 21.89 8.41
C HIS A 344 10.78 20.44 7.93
N ASP A 345 11.81 19.65 8.26
CA ASP A 345 11.86 18.25 7.91
C ASP A 345 11.09 17.44 8.96
N ASP A 346 10.06 16.71 8.54
CA ASP A 346 9.18 15.98 9.45
C ASP A 346 9.89 14.87 10.25
N VAL A 347 10.98 14.34 9.69
CA VAL A 347 11.71 13.21 10.26
C VAL A 347 12.83 13.72 11.15
N PHE A 348 13.76 14.49 10.60
CA PHE A 348 14.97 14.90 11.32
C PHE A 348 14.72 16.02 12.33
N ASN A 349 13.66 16.84 12.20
CA ASN A 349 13.34 17.88 13.19
C ASN A 349 13.00 17.29 14.57
N THR A 350 12.49 16.06 14.63
CA THR A 350 12.25 15.38 15.92
C THR A 350 13.57 14.98 16.57
N LEU A 351 14.45 14.33 15.80
CA LEU A 351 15.75 13.85 16.26
C LEU A 351 16.68 14.98 16.71
N ILE A 352 16.72 16.12 16.01
CA ILE A 352 17.56 17.28 16.40
C ILE A 352 17.06 18.04 17.63
N ARG A 353 15.83 17.78 18.11
CA ARG A 353 15.28 18.39 19.34
C ARG A 353 15.57 17.56 20.59
N GLU A 354 15.84 16.27 20.39
CA GLU A 354 16.21 15.33 21.46
C GLU A 354 17.71 15.40 21.80
N THR A 355 18.52 16.01 20.92
CA THR A 355 19.96 16.30 21.10
C THR A 355 20.18 17.75 21.48
#